data_AF-A0ABC9TZP4-F1
#
_entry.id   AF-A0ABC9TZP4-F1
#
_cell.length_a   1.000
_cell.length_b   1.000
_cell.length_c   1.000
_cell.angle_alpha   90.00
_cell.angle_beta   90.00
_cell.angle_gamma   90.00
#
_symmetry.space_group_name_H-M   'P 1'
#
loop_
_entity.id
_entity.type
_entity.pdbx_description
1 polymer ?
#
loop_
_entity_poly.entity_id
_entity_poly.type
_entity_poly.pdbx_seq_one_letter_code
_entity_poly.pdbx_strand_id
1 'polypeptide(L)'
;MKTIAVIAYDKSSVQVYADQVNYFMGNRAKTILYSVKDNFISQIMPADLYLISTCAYTELNNIRKYLPLKGEVVIIRVTIRKNSLKQLLKVPPRTKALLVNISHKMAIETMALLNQLGVDNIDFYPCSPNEEYSQSIKFAVTPGESRYVPEGDHRYFGYRPQNTEQRNHCRDDAETSQ
;
A
#
# COMPACT_ATOMS: atom_id res chain seq x y z
N MET A 1 17.72 20.69 -8.20
CA MET A 1 16.88 19.50 -8.44
C MET A 1 16.59 18.85 -7.10
N LYS A 2 15.33 18.60 -6.76
CA LYS A 2 14.94 18.04 -5.46
C LYS A 2 15.10 16.52 -5.43
N THR A 3 15.34 15.92 -4.27
CA THR A 3 15.43 14.46 -4.09
C THR A 3 14.27 13.94 -3.24
N ILE A 4 13.61 12.88 -3.71
CA ILE A 4 12.50 12.23 -3.02
C ILE A 4 12.88 10.78 -2.76
N ALA A 5 13.06 10.41 -1.49
CA ALA A 5 13.25 9.02 -1.08
C ALA A 5 11.88 8.35 -0.97
N VAL A 6 11.63 7.36 -1.82
CA VAL A 6 10.38 6.58 -1.84
C VAL A 6 10.61 5.29 -1.06
N ILE A 7 9.89 5.14 0.05
CA ILE A 7 10.00 3.99 0.96
C ILE A 7 8.68 3.22 0.93
N ALA A 8 8.72 1.98 0.47
CA ALA A 8 7.55 1.09 0.46
C ALA A 8 7.91 -0.34 0.86
N TYR A 9 6.88 -1.17 1.04
CA TYR A 9 7.07 -2.52 1.58
C TYR A 9 7.98 -3.39 0.71
N ASP A 10 7.75 -3.42 -0.61
CA ASP A 10 8.55 -4.20 -1.56
C ASP A 10 8.94 -3.40 -2.81
N LYS A 11 9.85 -3.98 -3.62
CA LYS A 11 10.37 -3.36 -4.85
C LYS A 11 9.26 -2.98 -5.85
N SER A 12 8.24 -3.83 -5.97
CA SER A 12 7.10 -3.58 -6.87
C SER A 12 6.35 -2.31 -6.45
N SER A 13 6.06 -2.17 -5.15
CA SER A 13 5.36 -1.01 -4.60
C SER A 13 6.18 0.26 -4.73
N VAL A 14 7.49 0.18 -4.44
CA VAL A 14 8.40 1.33 -4.56
C VAL A 14 8.40 1.86 -6.00
N GLN A 15 8.47 0.98 -6.99
CA GLN A 15 8.46 1.38 -8.39
C GLN A 15 7.15 2.08 -8.77
N VAL A 16 6.00 1.53 -8.37
CA VAL A 16 4.69 2.15 -8.65
C VAL A 16 4.60 3.57 -8.10
N TYR A 17 5.10 3.81 -6.88
CA TYR A 17 5.06 5.14 -6.29
C TYR A 17 6.09 6.08 -6.89
N ALA A 18 7.28 5.59 -7.24
CA ALA A 18 8.30 6.36 -7.94
C ALA A 18 7.81 6.80 -9.32
N ASP A 19 7.15 5.91 -10.08
CA ASP A 19 6.56 6.25 -11.38
C ASP A 19 5.49 7.34 -11.24
N GLN A 20 4.67 7.29 -10.20
CA GLN A 20 3.69 8.34 -9.93
C GLN A 20 4.37 9.67 -9.59
N VAL A 21 5.38 9.67 -8.72
CA VAL A 21 6.17 10.86 -8.41
C VAL A 21 6.79 11.45 -9.68
N ASN A 22 7.43 10.61 -10.49
CA ASN A 22 8.07 11.03 -11.73
C ASN A 22 7.06 11.56 -12.75
N TYR A 23 5.87 10.95 -12.84
CA TYR A 23 4.79 11.45 -13.69
C TYR A 23 4.35 12.87 -13.31
N PHE A 24 4.19 13.17 -12.01
CA PHE A 24 3.74 14.50 -11.55
C PHE A 24 4.87 15.54 -11.49
N MET A 25 6.08 15.12 -11.12
CA MET A 25 7.21 16.02 -10.90
C MET A 25 8.04 16.25 -12.17
N GLY A 26 8.01 15.31 -13.12
CA GLY A 26 8.91 15.31 -14.28
C GLY A 26 10.36 15.44 -13.83
N ASN A 27 11.13 16.27 -14.52
CA ASN A 27 12.57 16.46 -14.25
C ASN A 27 12.87 17.36 -13.03
N ARG A 28 11.85 17.76 -12.26
CA ARG A 28 12.04 18.66 -11.10
C ARG A 28 12.51 17.91 -9.85
N ALA A 29 12.27 16.61 -9.80
CA ALA A 29 12.67 15.74 -8.70
C ALA A 29 13.34 14.46 -9.20
N LYS A 30 14.27 13.92 -8.40
CA LYS A 30 14.88 12.61 -8.60
C LYS A 30 14.42 11.67 -7.48
N THR A 31 14.00 10.46 -7.83
CA THR A 31 13.60 9.45 -6.85
C THR A 31 14.77 8.57 -6.40
N ILE A 32 14.85 8.28 -5.10
CA ILE A 32 15.72 7.25 -4.51
C ILE A 32 14.80 6.17 -3.94
N LEU A 33 15.11 4.90 -4.20
CA LEU A 33 14.17 3.80 -4.01
C LEU A 33 14.60 2.92 -2.84
N TYR A 34 13.70 2.68 -1.88
CA TYR A 34 13.96 1.86 -0.71
C TYR A 34 12.81 0.90 -0.43
N SER A 35 13.12 -0.40 -0.42
CA SER A 35 12.20 -1.48 -0.09
C SER A 35 12.47 -1.98 1.32
N VAL A 36 11.44 -2.10 2.15
CA VAL A 36 11.55 -2.67 3.51
C VAL A 36 12.20 -4.06 3.48
N LYS A 37 11.88 -4.87 2.46
CA LYS A 37 12.45 -6.20 2.28
C LYS A 37 13.96 -6.25 2.03
N ASP A 38 14.60 -5.13 1.71
CA ASP A 38 16.02 -5.08 1.35
C ASP A 38 16.93 -4.63 2.51
N ASN A 39 16.41 -4.51 3.75
CA ASN A 39 17.18 -4.06 4.93
C ASN A 39 17.99 -2.77 4.67
N PHE A 40 17.31 -1.74 4.17
CA PHE A 40 17.93 -0.52 3.63
C PHE A 40 18.34 0.54 4.66
N ILE A 41 18.02 0.36 5.95
CA ILE A 41 18.13 1.40 6.98
C ILE A 41 19.53 2.03 7.06
N SER A 42 20.59 1.21 6.98
CA SER A 42 21.98 1.67 7.00
C SER A 42 22.43 2.40 5.72
N GLN A 43 21.62 2.37 4.66
CA GLN A 43 21.92 2.92 3.35
C GLN A 43 21.03 4.13 3.00
N ILE A 44 20.23 4.62 3.97
CA ILE A 44 19.38 5.78 3.77
C ILE A 44 20.25 7.01 3.52
N MET A 45 20.04 7.65 2.37
CA MET A 45 20.68 8.89 1.99
C MET A 45 19.83 10.10 2.42
N PRO A 46 20.45 11.27 2.65
CA PRO A 46 19.72 12.52 2.78
C PRO A 46 18.84 12.81 1.56
N ALA A 47 17.58 13.15 1.79
CA ALA A 47 16.63 13.54 0.77
C ALA A 47 15.85 14.80 1.20
N ASP A 48 15.38 15.59 0.24
CA ASP A 48 14.50 16.74 0.54
C ASP A 48 13.14 16.28 1.10
N LEU A 49 12.66 15.10 0.65
CA LEU A 49 11.39 14.51 1.08
C LEU A 49 11.52 12.98 1.19
N TYR A 50 11.02 12.42 2.30
CA TYR A 50 10.80 11.00 2.51
C TYR A 50 9.32 10.69 2.31
N LEU A 51 9.00 10.04 1.19
CA LEU A 51 7.65 9.58 0.84
C LEU A 51 7.50 8.12 1.29
N ILE A 52 6.73 7.88 2.34
CA ILE A 52 6.67 6.58 3.02
C ILE A 52 5.25 6.00 2.91
N SER A 53 5.10 4.81 2.36
CA SER A 53 3.80 4.12 2.39
C SER A 53 3.38 3.74 3.81
N THR A 54 2.08 3.77 4.11
CA THR A 54 1.58 3.36 5.45
C THR A 54 2.06 1.96 5.83
N CYS A 55 2.08 1.01 4.90
CA CYS A 55 2.59 -0.35 5.15
C CYS A 55 4.05 -0.34 5.59
N ALA A 56 4.92 0.41 4.91
CA ALA A 56 6.32 0.54 5.31
C ALA A 56 6.47 1.28 6.65
N TYR A 57 5.65 2.30 6.89
CA TYR A 57 5.67 3.04 8.14
C TYR A 57 5.31 2.15 9.35
N THR A 58 4.29 1.29 9.20
CA THR A 58 3.86 0.34 10.22
C THR A 58 4.93 -0.73 10.48
N GLU A 59 5.53 -1.29 9.44
CA GLU A 59 6.53 -2.37 9.60
C GLU A 59 7.83 -1.89 10.22
N LEU A 60 8.28 -0.68 9.88
CA LEU A 60 9.57 -0.15 10.32
C LEU A 60 9.54 0.49 11.73
N ASN A 61 8.42 0.44 12.45
CA ASN A 61 8.25 0.88 13.85
C ASN A 61 9.11 2.10 14.25
N ASN A 62 8.62 3.31 13.96
CA ASN A 62 9.33 4.59 14.15
C ASN A 62 10.49 4.86 13.19
N ILE A 63 10.27 4.62 11.89
CA ILE A 63 11.23 4.91 10.81
C ILE A 63 11.88 6.31 10.90
N ARG A 64 11.15 7.30 11.43
CA ARG A 64 11.65 8.68 11.64
C ARG A 64 12.97 8.76 12.40
N LYS A 65 13.24 7.83 13.33
CA LYS A 65 14.50 7.79 14.10
C LYS A 65 15.73 7.48 13.25
N TYR A 66 15.51 6.85 12.09
CA TYR A 66 16.58 6.46 11.17
C TYR A 66 16.72 7.42 9.98
N LEU A 67 15.81 8.40 9.85
CA LEU A 67 15.85 9.37 8.76
C LEU A 67 16.83 10.51 9.09
N PRO A 68 17.64 10.95 8.12
CA PRO A 68 18.45 12.16 8.22
C PRO A 68 17.62 13.40 8.63
N LEU A 69 18.17 14.23 9.52
CA LEU A 69 17.49 15.31 10.25
C LEU A 69 16.86 16.44 9.41
N LYS A 70 17.12 16.53 8.10
CA LYS A 70 16.77 17.70 7.27
C LYS A 70 15.69 17.45 6.20
N GLY A 71 15.12 16.25 6.12
CA GLY A 71 14.11 15.94 5.10
C GLY A 71 12.69 15.93 5.66
N GLU A 72 11.76 16.46 4.88
CA GLU A 72 10.32 16.37 5.17
C GLU A 72 9.85 14.92 5.11
N VAL A 73 8.81 14.56 5.87
CA VAL A 73 8.26 13.20 5.86
C VAL A 73 6.78 13.24 5.52
N VAL A 74 6.40 12.60 4.41
CA VAL A 74 5.00 12.43 4.01
C VAL A 74 4.65 10.96 4.03
N ILE A 75 3.61 10.61 4.76
CA ILE A 75 3.05 9.27 4.78
C ILE A 75 1.92 9.19 3.75
N ILE A 76 2.06 8.30 2.78
CA ILE A 76 1.03 8.04 1.77
C ILE A 76 0.21 6.83 2.18
N ARG A 77 -1.12 7.02 2.17
CA ARG A 77 -2.07 5.93 2.32
C ARG A 77 -2.48 5.44 0.94
N VAL A 78 -2.48 4.13 0.81
CA VAL A 78 -2.98 3.44 -0.38
C VAL A 78 -4.49 3.24 -0.24
N THR A 79 -5.25 3.63 -1.26
CA THR A 79 -6.70 3.46 -1.35
C THR A 79 -7.13 2.92 -2.71
N ILE A 80 -8.41 2.59 -2.86
CA ILE A 80 -9.00 2.11 -4.11
C ILE A 80 -9.41 3.27 -5.03
N ARG A 81 -9.17 3.12 -6.33
CA ARG A 81 -9.65 4.06 -7.35
C ARG A 81 -11.18 4.03 -7.43
N LYS A 82 -11.82 5.19 -7.60
CA LYS A 82 -13.29 5.31 -7.73
C LYS A 82 -13.86 4.37 -8.81
N ASN A 83 -13.21 4.26 -9.96
CA ASN A 83 -13.67 3.39 -11.05
C ASN A 83 -13.58 1.90 -10.67
N SER A 84 -12.54 1.50 -9.95
CA SER A 84 -12.39 0.14 -9.44
C SER A 84 -13.44 -0.18 -8.39
N LEU A 85 -13.71 0.75 -7.46
CA LEU A 85 -14.78 0.61 -6.48
C LEU A 85 -16.14 0.44 -7.16
N LYS A 86 -16.46 1.28 -8.16
CA LYS A 86 -17.70 1.14 -8.96
C LYS A 86 -17.84 -0.22 -9.66
N GLN A 87 -16.74 -0.86 -10.02
CA GLN A 87 -16.76 -2.18 -10.65
C GLN A 87 -17.02 -3.27 -9.60
N LEU A 88 -16.40 -3.17 -8.41
CA LEU A 88 -16.66 -4.09 -7.30
C LEU A 88 -18.11 -4.01 -6.81
N LEU A 89 -18.69 -2.81 -6.70
CA LEU A 89 -20.09 -2.60 -6.33
C LEU A 89 -21.11 -3.20 -7.33
N LYS A 90 -20.68 -3.52 -8.56
CA LYS A 90 -21.53 -4.15 -9.60
C LYS A 90 -21.38 -5.67 -9.65
N VAL A 91 -20.48 -6.26 -8.87
CA VAL A 91 -20.31 -7.71 -8.81
C VAL A 91 -21.61 -8.33 -8.28
N PRO A 92 -22.08 -9.48 -8.83
CA PRO A 92 -23.30 -10.12 -8.34
C PRO A 92 -23.26 -10.38 -6.82
N PRO A 93 -24.38 -10.18 -6.10
CA PRO A 93 -24.45 -10.45 -4.66
C PRO A 93 -24.03 -11.89 -4.30
N ARG A 94 -23.43 -12.06 -3.12
CA ARG A 94 -22.94 -13.37 -2.60
C ARG A 94 -21.84 -13.99 -3.46
N THR A 95 -21.15 -13.19 -4.29
CA THR A 95 -19.97 -13.69 -5.01
C THR A 95 -18.87 -13.97 -4.00
N LYS A 96 -18.38 -15.20 -3.95
CA LYS A 96 -17.18 -15.55 -3.16
C LYS A 96 -15.93 -15.12 -3.89
N ALA A 97 -15.02 -14.43 -3.21
CA ALA A 97 -13.79 -13.94 -3.80
C ALA A 97 -12.59 -14.14 -2.88
N LEU A 98 -11.46 -14.57 -3.44
CA LEU A 98 -10.18 -14.41 -2.76
C LEU A 98 -9.79 -12.94 -2.79
N LEU A 99 -9.45 -12.37 -1.64
CA LEU A 99 -8.77 -11.09 -1.59
C LEU A 99 -7.27 -11.32 -1.45
N VAL A 100 -6.57 -11.19 -2.57
CA VAL A 100 -5.14 -11.49 -2.67
C VAL A 100 -4.31 -10.25 -2.32
N ASN A 101 -3.46 -10.38 -1.31
CA ASN A 101 -2.56 -9.33 -0.84
C ASN A 101 -1.20 -9.94 -0.40
N ILE A 102 -0.22 -9.09 -0.09
CA ILE A 102 1.16 -9.51 0.24
C ILE A 102 1.29 -10.15 1.63
N SER A 103 0.32 -9.98 2.52
CA SER A 103 0.24 -10.66 3.82
C SER A 103 -1.22 -10.88 4.23
N HIS A 104 -1.46 -11.89 5.07
CA HIS A 104 -2.79 -12.18 5.60
C HIS A 104 -3.41 -10.96 6.31
N LYS A 105 -2.62 -10.30 7.15
CA LYS A 105 -3.02 -9.07 7.86
C LYS A 105 -3.48 -7.99 6.87
N MET A 106 -2.72 -7.74 5.80
CA MET A 106 -3.06 -6.73 4.82
C MET A 106 -4.29 -7.12 3.98
N ALA A 107 -4.51 -8.42 3.73
CA ALA A 107 -5.75 -8.89 3.13
C ALA A 107 -6.94 -8.53 4.04
N ILE A 108 -6.90 -8.87 5.33
CA ILE A 108 -7.96 -8.52 6.29
C ILE A 108 -8.20 -7.01 6.36
N GLU A 109 -7.15 -6.19 6.45
CA GLU A 109 -7.28 -4.73 6.47
C GLU A 109 -7.92 -4.18 5.18
N THR A 110 -7.58 -4.77 4.03
CA THR A 110 -8.16 -4.38 2.75
C THR A 110 -9.62 -4.85 2.64
N MET A 111 -9.98 -6.02 3.17
CA MET A 111 -11.38 -6.46 3.27
C MET A 111 -12.20 -5.48 4.09
N ALA A 112 -11.69 -5.06 5.25
CA ALA A 112 -12.33 -4.08 6.11
C ALA A 112 -12.51 -2.73 5.40
N LEU A 113 -11.49 -2.25 4.68
CA LEU A 113 -11.59 -1.02 3.87
C LEU A 113 -12.67 -1.13 2.79
N LEU A 114 -12.73 -2.24 2.06
CA LEU A 114 -13.74 -2.44 1.02
C LEU A 114 -15.16 -2.49 1.61
N ASN A 115 -15.33 -3.15 2.75
CA ASN A 115 -16.60 -3.18 3.47
C ASN A 115 -17.03 -1.77 3.94
N GLN A 116 -16.11 -0.98 4.51
CA GLN A 116 -16.36 0.43 4.88
C GLN A 116 -16.75 1.30 3.68
N LEU A 117 -16.28 0.95 2.48
CA LEU A 117 -16.63 1.62 1.23
C LEU A 117 -17.92 1.10 0.58
N GLY A 118 -18.66 0.22 1.27
CA GLY A 118 -19.96 -0.30 0.84
C GLY A 118 -19.90 -1.53 -0.05
N VAL A 119 -18.75 -2.20 -0.16
CA VAL A 119 -18.63 -3.49 -0.87
C VAL A 119 -19.08 -4.61 0.07
N ASP A 120 -20.38 -4.85 0.13
CA ASP A 120 -21.04 -5.91 0.92
C ASP A 120 -21.62 -7.04 0.05
N ASN A 121 -21.58 -6.87 -1.26
CA ASN A 121 -22.06 -7.81 -2.27
C ASN A 121 -21.09 -8.98 -2.53
N ILE A 122 -19.88 -8.93 -1.98
CA ILE A 122 -18.81 -9.92 -2.18
C ILE A 122 -18.40 -10.53 -0.83
N ASP A 123 -18.43 -11.86 -0.74
CA ASP A 123 -17.94 -12.61 0.40
C ASP A 123 -16.43 -12.85 0.24
N PHE A 124 -15.62 -11.98 0.82
CA PHE A 124 -14.16 -12.05 0.72
C PHE A 124 -13.54 -13.10 1.66
N TYR A 125 -12.52 -13.78 1.14
CA TYR A 125 -11.65 -14.69 1.89
C TYR A 125 -10.19 -14.20 1.74
N PRO A 126 -9.45 -13.96 2.84
CA PRO A 126 -8.09 -13.46 2.76
C PRO A 126 -7.18 -14.44 2.04
N CYS A 127 -6.27 -13.93 1.21
CA CYS A 127 -5.30 -14.72 0.49
C CYS A 127 -3.94 -14.00 0.49
N SER A 128 -2.92 -14.67 0.99
CA SER A 128 -1.53 -14.24 0.94
C SER A 128 -0.55 -15.35 0.51
N PRO A 129 0.72 -15.02 0.21
CA PRO A 129 1.68 -16.01 -0.25
C PRO A 129 1.87 -17.15 0.75
N ASN A 130 1.99 -18.37 0.24
CA ASN A 130 2.27 -19.60 1.01
C ASN A 130 1.14 -20.09 1.94
N GLU A 131 -0.08 -19.54 1.84
CA GLU A 131 -1.24 -20.12 2.52
C GLU A 131 -1.97 -21.10 1.59
N GLU A 132 -2.47 -22.20 2.15
CA GLU A 132 -3.32 -23.16 1.45
C GLU A 132 -4.79 -22.75 1.53
N TYR A 133 -5.52 -22.89 0.42
CA TYR A 133 -6.94 -22.54 0.35
C TYR A 133 -7.76 -23.77 0.07
N SER A 134 -8.64 -24.11 1.02
CA SER A 134 -9.50 -25.29 0.94
C SER A 134 -10.72 -25.11 0.03
N GLN A 135 -11.01 -23.88 -0.40
CA GLN A 135 -12.22 -23.56 -1.17
C GLN A 135 -11.89 -23.31 -2.65
N SER A 136 -12.62 -23.97 -3.54
CA SER A 136 -12.60 -23.68 -4.98
C SER A 136 -13.30 -22.34 -5.26
N ILE A 137 -12.59 -21.23 -5.01
CA ILE A 137 -13.05 -19.87 -5.27
C ILE A 137 -12.48 -19.40 -6.60
N LYS A 138 -13.33 -19.18 -7.61
CA LYS A 138 -12.92 -18.85 -8.99
C LYS A 138 -12.75 -17.35 -9.26
N PHE A 139 -13.01 -16.50 -8.28
CA PHE A 139 -12.88 -15.05 -8.41
C PHE A 139 -11.83 -14.52 -7.44
N ALA A 140 -10.90 -13.72 -7.95
CA ALA A 140 -9.87 -13.09 -7.13
C ALA A 140 -9.94 -11.56 -7.29
N VAL A 141 -9.78 -10.83 -6.19
CA VAL A 141 -9.65 -9.38 -6.17
C VAL A 141 -8.29 -9.04 -5.58
N THR A 142 -7.54 -8.15 -6.22
CA THR A 142 -6.22 -7.77 -5.75
C THR A 142 -5.93 -6.28 -5.96
N PRO A 143 -5.32 -5.60 -4.96
CA PRO A 143 -4.76 -4.25 -5.10
C PRO A 143 -3.55 -4.10 -6.04
N GLY A 144 -3.10 -5.17 -6.71
CA GLY A 144 -1.92 -5.14 -7.59
C GLY A 144 -0.99 -6.34 -7.45
N GLU A 145 -1.31 -7.27 -6.57
CA GLU A 145 -0.58 -8.47 -6.20
C GLU A 145 -0.98 -9.68 -7.05
N SER A 146 -1.26 -9.48 -8.34
CA SER A 146 -1.73 -10.56 -9.24
C SER A 146 -0.77 -11.75 -9.31
N ARG A 147 0.53 -11.53 -9.06
CA ARG A 147 1.57 -12.56 -8.94
C ARG A 147 1.38 -13.56 -7.80
N TYR A 148 0.49 -13.27 -6.85
CA TYR A 148 0.16 -14.14 -5.72
C TYR A 148 -1.24 -14.74 -5.84
N VAL A 149 -1.94 -14.50 -6.95
CA VAL A 149 -3.20 -15.19 -7.23
C VAL A 149 -2.88 -16.67 -7.44
N PRO A 150 -3.54 -17.60 -6.73
CA PRO A 150 -3.31 -19.03 -6.91
C PRO A 150 -3.45 -19.47 -8.37
N GLU A 151 -2.64 -20.45 -8.79
CA GLU A 151 -2.73 -21.02 -10.13
C GLU A 151 -4.04 -21.80 -10.33
N GLY A 152 -4.74 -21.54 -11.44
CA GLY A 152 -6.04 -22.15 -11.77
C GLY A 152 -6.92 -21.26 -12.65
N ASP A 153 -8.12 -21.73 -13.00
CA ASP A 153 -9.13 -20.96 -13.74
C ASP A 153 -9.79 -19.87 -12.87
N HIS A 154 -9.01 -18.85 -12.51
CA HIS A 154 -9.48 -17.69 -11.76
C HIS A 154 -9.73 -16.50 -12.69
N ARG A 155 -10.94 -15.93 -12.65
CA ARG A 155 -11.16 -14.57 -13.14
C ARG A 155 -10.64 -13.62 -12.07
N TYR A 156 -9.64 -12.81 -12.39
CA TYR A 156 -9.10 -11.85 -11.42
C TYR A 156 -9.43 -10.40 -11.77
N PHE A 157 -9.72 -9.63 -10.73
CA PHE A 157 -9.94 -8.20 -10.75
C PHE A 157 -8.75 -7.51 -10.08
N GLY A 158 -7.79 -7.08 -10.89
CA GLY A 158 -6.70 -6.23 -10.42
C GLY A 158 -7.10 -4.76 -10.49
N TYR A 159 -6.98 -4.03 -9.38
CA TYR A 159 -7.01 -2.57 -9.42
C TYR A 159 -5.66 -2.01 -9.03
N ARG A 160 -5.25 -0.91 -9.68
CA ARG A 160 -4.07 -0.18 -9.23
C ARG A 160 -4.43 0.64 -8.00
N PRO A 161 -3.60 0.61 -6.94
CA PRO A 161 -3.83 1.44 -5.79
C PRO A 161 -3.69 2.92 -6.15
N GLN A 162 -4.41 3.77 -5.41
CA GLN A 162 -4.33 5.22 -5.51
C GLN A 162 -3.75 5.77 -4.21
N ASN A 163 -2.80 6.68 -4.31
CA ASN A 163 -2.19 7.31 -3.15
C ASN A 163 -3.03 8.52 -2.71
N THR A 164 -3.22 8.64 -1.39
CA THR A 164 -3.77 9.83 -0.73
C THR A 164 -2.81 10.28 0.37
N GLU A 165 -2.60 11.58 0.50
CA GLU A 165 -1.75 12.14 1.55
C GLU A 165 -2.45 12.05 2.92
N GLN A 166 -1.73 11.60 3.95
CA GLN A 166 -2.09 11.89 5.33
C GLN A 166 -1.17 12.99 5.85
N ARG A 167 -1.74 14.18 6.12
CA ARG A 167 -1.06 15.19 6.92
C ARG A 167 -1.26 14.84 8.39
N ASN A 168 -0.26 14.25 9.02
CA ASN A 168 -0.25 14.14 10.47
C ASN A 168 0.02 15.53 11.05
N HIS A 169 -1.03 16.25 11.44
CA HIS A 169 -0.92 17.32 12.42
C HIS A 169 -0.84 16.65 13.79
N CYS A 170 0.37 16.22 14.18
CA CYS A 170 0.62 15.99 15.60
C CYS A 170 0.72 17.36 16.24
N ARG A 171 -0.30 17.73 17.02
CA ARG A 171 -0.10 18.73 18.07
C ARG A 171 0.94 18.14 19.01
N ASP A 172 2.00 18.90 19.25
CA ASP A 172 2.89 18.66 20.36
C ASP A 172 2.08 18.90 21.64
N ASP A 173 1.42 17.88 22.14
CA ASP A 173 0.99 17.86 23.54
C ASP A 173 2.25 17.58 24.37
N ALA A 174 3.09 18.63 24.47
CA ALA A 174 4.03 18.76 25.56
C ALA A 174 3.20 19.04 26.82
N GLU A 175 2.78 17.97 27.50
CA GLU A 175 2.42 18.06 28.91
C GLU A 175 3.65 18.55 29.68
N THR A 176 3.71 19.87 29.82
CA THR A 176 4.42 20.51 30.91
C THR A 176 3.54 20.31 32.13
N SER A 177 3.99 19.50 33.08
CA SER A 177 3.49 19.58 34.45
C SER A 177 4.68 19.41 35.38
N GLN A 178 4.93 20.54 36.06
CA GLN A 178 5.72 20.66 37.28
C GLN A 178 5.07 19.87 38.41
#